data_AF-A0A7K1FTI6-F1
#
_entry.id   AF-A0A7K1FTI6-F1
#
_cell.length_a   1.000
_cell.length_b   1.000
_cell.length_c   1.000
_cell.angle_alpha   90.00
_cell.angle_beta   90.00
_cell.angle_gamma   90.00
#
_symmetry.space_group_name_H-M   'P 1'
#
loop_
_entity.id
_entity.type
_entity.pdbx_description
1 polymer ?
#
loop_
_entity_poly.entity_id
_entity_poly.type
_entity_poly.pdbx_seq_one_letter_code
_entity_poly.pdbx_strand_id
1 'polypeptide(L)'
;MMGSTFMSADQGDRKITGGYQPDDDRWARYLQDLVEFVAGQQRWPRPTGGATTEERRLGQWLSTQRRELGIGALSRQRKLELDRQLPGWH
;
A
#
# COMPACT_ATOMS: atom_id res chain seq x y z
N MET A 1 -17.53 21.79 1.70
CA MET A 1 -16.51 21.35 0.73
C MET A 1 -15.50 20.47 1.45
N MET A 2 -15.64 19.15 1.35
CA MET A 2 -14.59 18.17 1.65
C MET A 2 -14.78 17.07 0.59
N GLY A 3 -14.26 17.33 -0.61
CA GLY A 3 -14.51 16.50 -1.79
C GLY A 3 -13.64 15.27 -1.80
N SER A 4 -14.24 14.11 -1.57
CA SER A 4 -14.20 12.95 -2.49
C SER A 4 -14.66 11.70 -1.75
N THR A 5 -15.98 11.53 -1.77
CA THR A 5 -16.67 10.24 -1.71
C THR A 5 -16.15 9.33 -2.82
N PHE A 6 -15.78 8.08 -2.49
CA PHE A 6 -16.09 6.92 -3.34
C PHE A 6 -16.32 5.67 -2.48
N MET A 7 -17.62 5.36 -2.33
CA MET A 7 -18.33 4.07 -2.31
C MET A 7 -17.82 2.88 -1.46
N SER A 8 -18.71 2.55 -0.51
CA SER A 8 -19.14 1.22 -0.06
C SER A 8 -18.64 -0.01 -0.81
N ALA A 9 -18.21 -1.01 -0.05
CA ALA A 9 -18.59 -2.40 -0.26
C ALA A 9 -18.63 -3.14 1.09
N ASP A 10 -19.86 -3.47 1.48
CA ASP A 10 -20.30 -4.78 1.98
C ASP A 10 -19.64 -5.43 3.22
N GLN A 11 -20.49 -5.65 4.21
CA GLN A 11 -20.27 -6.42 5.42
C GLN A 11 -20.33 -7.92 5.11
N GLY A 12 -19.17 -8.56 5.01
CA GLY A 12 -18.97 -10.02 5.04
C GLY A 12 -17.47 -10.25 5.01
N ASP A 13 -16.80 -11.00 5.87
CA ASP A 13 -17.13 -12.20 6.58
C ASP A 13 -16.02 -12.33 7.64
N ARG A 14 -16.39 -12.59 8.90
CA ARG A 14 -15.40 -12.87 9.95
C ARG A 14 -14.83 -14.27 9.71
N LYS A 15 -13.75 -14.38 8.94
CA LYS A 15 -12.92 -15.59 8.90
C LYS A 15 -11.45 -15.27 9.07
N ILE A 16 -11.03 -15.47 10.31
CA ILE A 16 -9.66 -15.82 10.71
C ILE A 16 -9.23 -17.12 9.99
N THR A 17 -8.82 -17.03 8.73
CA THR A 17 -8.19 -18.14 8.02
C THR A 17 -6.91 -17.63 7.38
N GLY A 18 -5.76 -18.02 7.94
CA GLY A 18 -4.50 -17.93 7.21
C GLY A 18 -4.59 -18.80 5.96
N GLY A 19 -4.44 -18.22 4.78
CA GLY A 19 -4.49 -18.99 3.54
C GLY A 19 -4.54 -18.11 2.29
N TYR A 20 -3.43 -18.13 1.55
CA TYR A 20 -3.33 -17.76 0.13
C TYR A 20 -3.68 -16.31 -0.25
N GLN A 21 -2.63 -15.48 -0.37
CA GLN A 21 -2.69 -14.23 -1.13
C GLN A 21 -2.09 -14.51 -2.52
N PRO A 22 -2.89 -14.73 -3.59
CA PRO A 22 -2.39 -15.09 -4.93
C PRO A 22 -1.54 -14.01 -5.63
N ASP A 23 -1.17 -12.93 -4.96
CA ASP A 23 -0.50 -11.78 -5.57
C ASP A 23 0.67 -11.29 -4.70
N ASP A 24 1.34 -12.19 -3.98
CA ASP A 24 2.60 -11.87 -3.28
C ASP A 24 3.66 -11.37 -4.27
N ASP A 25 3.70 -11.89 -5.50
CA ASP A 25 4.56 -11.40 -6.57
C ASP A 25 4.26 -9.95 -6.97
N ARG A 26 2.99 -9.57 -7.13
CA ARG A 26 2.62 -8.18 -7.45
C ARG A 26 2.80 -7.27 -6.25
N TRP A 27 2.54 -7.76 -5.04
CA TRP A 27 2.83 -7.02 -3.82
C TRP A 27 4.33 -6.71 -3.70
N ALA A 28 5.17 -7.72 -3.92
CA ALA A 28 6.63 -7.58 -3.95
C ALA A 28 7.09 -6.66 -5.09
N ARG A 29 6.45 -6.75 -6.26
CA ARG A 29 6.73 -5.87 -7.40
C ARG A 29 6.43 -4.41 -7.05
N TYR A 30 5.26 -4.12 -6.49
CA TYR A 30 4.91 -2.77 -6.06
C TYR A 30 5.84 -2.25 -4.97
N LEU A 31 6.28 -3.12 -4.05
CA LEU A 31 7.26 -2.75 -3.05
C LEU A 31 8.60 -2.39 -3.71
N GLN A 32 9.10 -3.21 -4.64
CA GLN A 32 10.34 -2.90 -5.35
C GLN A 32 10.23 -1.60 -6.15
N ASP A 33 9.16 -1.43 -6.93
CA ASP A 33 8.94 -0.21 -7.71
C ASP A 33 8.87 1.02 -6.78
N LEU A 34 8.30 0.88 -5.58
CA LEU A 34 8.26 1.94 -4.56
C LEU A 34 9.65 2.23 -3.97
N VAL A 35 10.44 1.21 -3.67
CA VAL A 35 11.80 1.34 -3.16
C VAL A 35 12.70 2.01 -4.19
N GLU A 36 12.65 1.60 -5.45
CA GLU A 36 13.40 2.21 -6.55
C GLU A 36 12.99 3.68 -6.72
N PHE A 37 11.69 3.98 -6.63
CA PHE A 37 11.20 5.35 -6.71
C PHE A 37 11.70 6.23 -5.56
N VAL A 38 11.62 5.73 -4.32
CA VAL A 38 12.08 6.47 -3.13
C VAL A 38 13.60 6.61 -3.14
N ALA A 39 14.34 5.60 -3.57
CA ALA A 39 15.80 5.67 -3.71
C ALA A 39 16.23 6.67 -4.79
N GLY A 40 15.53 6.72 -5.93
CA GLY A 40 15.86 7.60 -7.05
C GLY A 40 15.45 9.07 -6.82
N GLN A 41 14.29 9.32 -6.21
CA GLN A 41 13.77 10.68 -6.03
C GLN A 41 13.91 11.23 -4.60
N GLN A 42 14.39 10.42 -3.64
CA GLN A 42 14.44 10.74 -2.20
C GLN A 42 13.12 11.32 -1.67
N ARG A 43 12.00 10.91 -2.26
CA ARG A 43 10.69 11.48 -1.97
C ARG A 43 9.62 10.40 -2.05
N TRP A 44 8.65 10.51 -1.16
CA TRP A 44 7.46 9.65 -1.15
C TRP A 44 6.55 9.96 -2.34
N PRO A 45 6.01 8.93 -3.02
CA PRO A 45 5.11 9.12 -4.14
C PRO A 45 3.86 9.85 -3.69
N ARG A 46 3.44 10.86 -4.46
CA ARG A 46 2.24 11.63 -4.13
C ARG A 46 1.03 11.03 -4.85
N PRO A 47 -0.08 10.77 -4.14
CA PRO A 47 -1.31 10.30 -4.77
C PRO A 47 -2.01 11.39 -5.61
N THR A 48 -1.58 12.66 -5.54
CA THR A 48 -2.18 13.77 -6.31
C THR A 48 -1.16 14.80 -6.80
N GLY A 49 -1.49 15.50 -7.88
CA GLY A 49 -0.83 16.71 -8.39
C GLY A 49 0.55 16.50 -9.03
N GLY A 50 0.62 16.51 -10.37
CA GLY A 50 1.88 16.51 -11.14
C GLY A 50 2.65 15.17 -11.19
N ALA A 51 2.14 14.14 -10.52
CA ALA A 51 2.70 12.80 -10.46
C ALA A 51 2.41 11.97 -11.73
N THR A 52 3.38 11.15 -12.14
CA THR A 52 3.19 10.18 -13.24
C THR A 52 2.10 9.17 -12.87
N THR A 53 1.56 8.45 -13.87
CA THR A 53 0.56 7.40 -13.61
C THR A 53 1.10 6.33 -12.66
N GLU A 54 2.39 6.01 -12.76
CA GLU A 54 3.08 5.06 -11.88
C GLU A 54 3.22 5.60 -10.45
N GLU A 55 3.65 6.85 -10.27
CA GLU A 55 3.72 7.48 -8.94
C GLU A 55 2.34 7.49 -8.24
N ARG A 56 1.28 7.78 -8.98
CA ARG A 56 -0.09 7.75 -8.44
C ARG A 56 -0.49 6.35 -7.99
N ARG A 57 -0.16 5.31 -8.77
CA ARG A 57 -0.41 3.92 -8.41
C ARG A 57 0.35 3.51 -7.14
N LEU A 58 1.63 3.88 -7.04
CA LEU A 58 2.47 3.61 -5.86
C LEU A 58 1.94 4.34 -4.62
N GLY A 59 1.54 5.60 -4.75
CA GLY A 59 0.95 6.38 -3.66
C GLY A 59 -0.40 5.80 -3.16
N GLN A 60 -1.25 5.34 -4.09
CA GLN A 60 -2.49 4.63 -3.73
C GLN A 60 -2.19 3.29 -3.03
N TRP A 61 -1.24 2.51 -3.55
CA TRP A 61 -0.84 1.24 -2.95
C TRP A 61 -0.30 1.42 -1.52
N LEU A 62 0.56 2.41 -1.29
CA LEU A 62 1.09 2.74 0.04
C LEU A 62 -0.04 3.17 0.99
N SER A 63 -1.00 3.95 0.50
CA SER A 63 -2.18 4.36 1.29
C SER A 63 -3.02 3.15 1.70
N THR A 64 -3.18 2.18 0.80
CA THR A 64 -3.82 0.90 1.12
C THR A 64 -3.03 0.15 2.20
N GLN A 65 -1.69 0.03 2.10
CA GLN A 65 -0.90 -0.66 3.14
C GLN A 65 -1.05 -0.03 4.52
N ARG A 66 -1.09 1.31 4.61
CA ARG A 66 -1.33 2.04 5.87
C ARG A 66 -2.73 1.77 6.44
N ARG A 67 -3.74 1.74 5.57
CA ARG A 67 -5.12 1.38 5.96
C ARG A 67 -5.17 -0.05 6.50
N GLU A 68 -4.58 -1.01 5.79
CA GLU A 68 -4.52 -2.42 6.20
C GLU A 68 -3.78 -2.60 7.52
N LEU A 69 -2.72 -1.81 7.77
CA LEU A 69 -2.02 -1.77 9.05
C LEU A 69 -2.93 -1.27 10.17
N GLY A 70 -3.69 -0.20 9.93
CA GLY A 70 -4.60 0.40 10.91
C GLY A 70 -5.77 -0.52 11.31
N ILE A 71 -6.28 -1.32 10.36
CA ILE A 71 -7.35 -2.30 10.63
C ILE A 71 -6.83 -3.68 11.06
N GLY A 72 -5.50 -3.88 11.11
CA GLY A 72 -4.88 -5.15 11.49
C GLY A 72 -4.98 -6.27 10.45
N ALA A 73 -5.32 -5.94 9.20
CA ALA A 73 -5.39 -6.88 8.08
C ALA A 73 -4.03 -7.10 7.40
N LEU A 74 -3.05 -6.22 7.65
CA LEU A 74 -1.71 -6.37 7.09
C LEU A 74 -0.94 -7.52 7.75
N SER A 75 -0.56 -8.52 6.95
CA SER A 75 0.27 -9.64 7.40
C SER A 75 1.58 -9.17 8.03
N ARG A 76 1.99 -9.86 9.12
CA ARG A 76 3.25 -9.56 9.82
C ARG A 76 4.48 -9.58 8.92
N GLN A 77 4.55 -10.51 7.97
CA GLN A 77 5.67 -10.58 7.01
C GLN A 77 5.75 -9.33 6.12
N ARG A 78 4.61 -8.87 5.61
CA ARG A 78 4.53 -7.67 4.77
C ARG A 78 4.90 -6.40 5.53
N LYS A 79 4.45 -6.29 6.78
CA LYS A 79 4.87 -5.21 7.67
C LYS A 79 6.38 -5.19 7.86
N LEU A 80 6.98 -6.35 8.17
CA LEU A 80 8.43 -6.46 8.37
C LEU A 80 9.21 -6.08 7.12
N GLU A 81 8.73 -6.49 5.95
CA GLU A 81 9.39 -6.18 4.68
C GLU A 81 9.26 -4.68 4.34
N LEU A 82 8.10 -4.06 4.57
CA LEU A 82 7.92 -2.61 4.43
C LEU A 82 8.82 -1.82 5.40
N ASP A 83 8.90 -2.21 6.68
CA ASP A 83 9.78 -1.57 7.66
C ASP A 83 11.26 -1.70 7.30
N ARG A 84 11.65 -2.85 6.73
CA ARG A 84 13.03 -3.10 6.29
C ARG A 84 13.44 -2.25 5.09
N GLN A 85 12.57 -2.19 4.09
CA GLN A 85 12.89 -1.55 2.82
C GLN A 85 12.61 -0.05 2.84
N LEU A 86 11.64 0.40 3.65
CA LEU A 86 11.11 1.76 3.66
C LEU A 86 10.91 2.27 5.09
N PRO A 87 11.98 2.58 5.84
CA PRO A 87 11.85 3.15 7.18
C PRO A 87 11.06 4.47 7.14
N GLY A 88 9.99 4.56 7.93
CA GLY A 88 9.10 5.75 7.96
C GLY A 88 7.90 5.70 7.02
N TRP A 89 7.56 4.51 6.51
CA TRP A 89 6.40 4.33 5.63
C TRP A 89 5.04 4.44 6.33
N HIS A 90 4.95 4.33 7.66
CA HIS A 90 3.70 4.40 8.43
C HIS A 90 3.30 5.83 8.80
#